data_AF-A0A942C1N8-F1
#
_entry.id   AF-A0A942C1N8-F1
#
_cell.length_a   1.000
_cell.length_b   1.000
_cell.length_c   1.000
_cell.angle_alpha   90.00
_cell.angle_beta   90.00
_cell.angle_gamma   90.00
#
_symmetry.space_group_name_H-M   'P 1'
#
loop_
_entity.id
_entity.type
_entity.pdbx_description
1 polymer ?
#
loop_
_entity_poly.entity_id
_entity_poly.type
_entity_poly.pdbx_seq_one_letter_code
_entity_poly.pdbx_strand_id
1 'polypeptide(L)'
;MKIGIAYLRGRSETGGFIDFAVFNADARSGGAGDRADVLQDLTERARAAGLTIQKSALAFNENGRITFYGTPDLVEYLSNNGVPAWTHYLTL
;
A
#
# COMPACT_ATOMS: atom_id res chain seq x y z
N MET A 1 12.15 3.05 -12.55
CA MET A 1 11.39 1.81 -12.20
C MET A 1 9.91 2.16 -12.13
N LYS A 2 8.96 1.22 -12.29
CA LYS A 2 7.52 1.54 -12.22
C LYS A 2 6.85 0.81 -11.06
N ILE A 3 6.25 1.56 -10.14
CA ILE A 3 5.49 1.03 -9.00
C ILE A 3 4.00 1.13 -9.30
N GLY A 4 3.29 0.01 -9.21
CA GLY A 4 1.83 -0.01 -9.30
C GLY A 4 1.21 0.50 -8.00
N ILE A 5 0.15 1.30 -8.13
CA ILE A 5 -0.62 1.82 -6.99
C ILE A 5 -2.09 1.42 -7.17
N ALA A 6 -2.65 0.79 -6.15
CA ALA A 6 -4.09 0.68 -6.01
C ALA A 6 -4.56 1.76 -5.04
N TYR A 7 -5.19 2.82 -5.55
CA TYR A 7 -5.77 3.89 -4.75
C TYR A 7 -7.28 3.71 -4.70
N LEU A 8 -7.83 3.55 -3.50
CA LEU A 8 -9.26 3.28 -3.32
C LEU A 8 -9.81 4.09 -2.15
N ARG A 9 -11.10 4.41 -2.29
CA ARG A 9 -11.93 4.94 -1.22
C ARG A 9 -12.77 3.80 -0.63
N GLY A 10 -12.36 3.29 0.54
CA GLY A 10 -13.06 2.22 1.27
C GLY A 10 -14.00 2.79 2.34
N ARG A 11 -14.99 2.01 2.77
CA ARG A 11 -15.84 2.39 3.92
C ARG A 11 -15.15 1.96 5.21
N SER A 12 -15.01 2.86 6.17
CA SER A 12 -14.49 2.52 7.50
C SER A 12 -15.53 1.73 8.30
N GLU A 13 -15.09 0.79 9.14
CA GLU A 13 -15.96 0.06 10.07
C GLU A 13 -16.69 0.99 11.05
N THR A 14 -16.08 2.14 11.36
CA THR A 14 -16.63 3.16 12.26
C THR A 14 -17.58 4.15 11.56
N GLY A 15 -17.87 3.94 10.27
CA GLY A 15 -18.58 4.91 9.43
C GLY A 15 -17.63 5.94 8.83
N GLY A 16 -17.98 6.43 7.64
CA GLY A 16 -17.13 7.32 6.83
C GLY A 16 -16.35 6.58 5.74
N PHE A 17 -15.67 7.36 4.91
CA PHE A 17 -14.80 6.86 3.84
C PHE A 17 -13.34 7.07 4.22
N ILE A 18 -12.50 6.08 3.94
CA ILE A 18 -11.05 6.18 4.05
C ILE A 18 -10.43 6.08 2.67
N ASP A 19 -9.53 7.00 2.36
CA ASP A 19 -8.71 6.91 1.17
C ASP A 19 -7.42 6.16 1.52
N PHE A 20 -7.17 5.04 0.85
CA PHE A 20 -5.98 4.23 1.07
C PHE A 20 -5.26 3.90 -0.23
N ALA A 21 -3.95 3.64 -0.10
CA ALA A 21 -3.08 3.24 -1.20
C ALA A 21 -2.38 1.91 -0.91
N VAL A 22 -2.32 1.03 -1.90
CA VAL A 22 -1.52 -0.19 -1.88
C VAL A 22 -0.44 -0.09 -2.96
N PHE A 23 0.81 -0.32 -2.60
CA PHE A 23 1.95 -0.24 -3.51
C PHE A 23 2.50 -1.63 -3.83
N ASN A 24 2.69 -1.94 -5.12
CA ASN A 24 3.37 -3.18 -5.54
C ASN A 24 4.89 -3.00 -5.39
N ALA A 25 5.40 -3.18 -4.18
CA ALA A 25 6.81 -2.98 -3.83
C ALA A 25 7.20 -3.79 -2.58
N ASP A 26 8.48 -4.13 -2.48
CA ASP A 26 9.11 -4.69 -1.28
C ASP A 26 10.43 -3.96 -0.99
N ALA A 27 10.87 -3.99 0.27
CA ALA A 27 12.22 -3.63 0.62
C ALA A 27 13.21 -4.69 0.15
N ARG A 28 14.36 -4.28 -0.38
CA ARG A 28 15.37 -5.20 -0.93
C ARG A 28 15.92 -6.18 0.10
N SER A 29 15.95 -5.77 1.37
CA SER A 29 16.39 -6.58 2.50
C SER A 29 15.30 -7.51 3.06
N GLY A 30 14.03 -7.27 2.73
CA GLY A 30 12.87 -7.91 3.36
C GLY A 30 12.66 -7.54 4.84
N GLY A 31 13.42 -6.59 5.38
CA GLY A 31 13.32 -6.19 6.79
C GLY A 31 12.10 -5.31 7.07
N ALA A 32 11.46 -5.50 8.23
CA ALA A 32 10.30 -4.68 8.63
C ALA A 32 10.64 -3.19 8.77
N GLY A 33 11.86 -2.85 9.20
CA GLY A 33 12.34 -1.46 9.25
C GLY A 33 12.45 -0.85 7.86
N ASP A 34 13.14 -1.53 6.95
CA ASP A 34 13.30 -1.05 5.56
C ASP A 34 11.95 -0.98 4.81
N ARG A 35 11.01 -1.89 5.12
CA ARG A 35 9.64 -1.83 4.58
C ARG A 35 8.87 -0.60 5.09
N ALA A 36 9.13 -0.16 6.32
CA ALA A 36 8.57 1.10 6.84
C ALA A 36 9.08 2.30 6.03
N ASP A 37 10.38 2.35 5.78
CA ASP A 37 11.02 3.43 5.03
C ASP A 37 10.53 3.49 3.58
N VAL A 38 10.45 2.33 2.91
CA VAL A 38 9.89 2.23 1.55
C VAL A 38 8.42 2.66 1.52
N LEU A 39 7.62 2.21 2.48
CA LEU A 39 6.20 2.58 2.56
C LEU A 39 6.03 4.08 2.79
N GLN A 40 6.88 4.69 3.61
CA GLN A 40 6.88 6.12 3.87
C GLN A 40 7.22 6.91 2.60
N ASP A 41 8.34 6.61 1.93
CA ASP A 41 8.77 7.32 0.71
C ASP A 41 7.70 7.23 -0.40
N LEU A 42 7.16 6.04 -0.65
CA LEU A 42 6.12 5.86 -1.67
C LEU A 42 4.83 6.61 -1.34
N THR A 43 4.45 6.64 -0.06
CA THR A 43 3.26 7.38 0.39
C THR A 43 3.45 8.89 0.23
N GLU A 44 4.63 9.41 0.57
CA GLU A 44 4.96 10.84 0.40
C GLU A 44 4.95 11.24 -1.08
N ARG A 45 5.54 10.43 -1.97
CA ARG A 45 5.51 10.67 -3.42
C ARG A 45 4.09 10.64 -3.99
N ALA A 46 3.28 9.67 -3.56
CA ALA A 46 1.90 9.57 -3.99
C ALA A 46 1.06 10.77 -3.51
N ARG A 47 1.31 11.27 -2.29
CA ARG A 47 0.70 12.51 -1.79
C ARG A 47 1.17 13.75 -2.55
N ALA A 48 2.45 13.84 -2.88
CA ALA A 48 2.99 14.91 -3.72
C ALA A 48 2.39 14.91 -5.13
N ALA A 49 1.96 13.74 -5.63
CA ALA A 49 1.20 13.59 -6.87
C ALA A 49 -0.30 13.93 -6.73
N GLY A 50 -0.76 14.39 -5.57
CA GLY A 50 -2.12 14.85 -5.31
C GLY A 50 -3.07 13.81 -4.74
N LEU A 51 -2.60 12.59 -4.41
CA LEU A 51 -3.45 11.57 -3.78
C LEU A 51 -3.61 11.83 -2.28
N THR A 52 -4.85 11.83 -1.79
CA THR A 52 -5.11 11.92 -0.35
C THR A 52 -5.03 10.53 0.25
N ILE A 53 -3.94 10.23 0.95
CA ILE A 53 -3.73 8.87 1.50
C ILE A 53 -3.79 8.93 3.01
N GLN A 54 -4.79 8.30 3.61
CA GLN A 54 -4.94 8.16 5.05
C GLN A 54 -4.30 6.87 5.57
N LYS A 55 -4.36 5.79 4.79
CA LYS A 55 -3.74 4.51 5.11
C LYS A 55 -2.96 3.97 3.91
N SER A 56 -1.92 3.21 4.20
CA SER A 56 -1.03 2.73 3.15
C SER A 56 -0.49 1.35 3.47
N ALA A 57 -0.31 0.53 2.44
CA ALA A 57 0.35 -0.76 2.55
C ALA A 57 1.25 -1.07 1.34
N LEU A 58 2.29 -1.86 1.57
CA LEU A 58 3.02 -2.59 0.56
C LEU A 58 2.32 -3.92 0.31
N ALA A 59 2.32 -4.34 -0.95
CA ALA A 59 1.96 -5.69 -1.38
C ALA A 59 3.13 -6.26 -2.17
N PHE A 60 3.63 -7.41 -1.74
CA PHE A 60 4.81 -8.05 -2.33
C PHE A 60 4.69 -9.57 -2.32
N ASN A 61 5.48 -10.23 -3.16
CA ASN A 61 5.55 -11.69 -3.15
C ASN A 61 6.64 -12.14 -2.16
N GLU A 62 6.26 -12.90 -1.15
CA GLU A 62 7.16 -13.54 -0.20
C GLU A 62 6.90 -15.04 -0.24
N ASN A 63 7.90 -15.84 -0.63
CA ASN A 63 7.79 -17.29 -0.74
C ASN A 63 6.59 -17.79 -1.58
N GLY A 64 6.28 -17.10 -2.67
CA GLY A 64 5.18 -17.47 -3.57
C GLY A 64 3.80 -17.02 -3.10
N ARG A 65 3.71 -16.31 -1.97
CA ARG A 65 2.45 -15.76 -1.45
C ARG A 65 2.49 -14.24 -1.49
N ILE A 66 1.34 -13.63 -1.77
CA ILE A 66 1.22 -12.19 -1.60
C ILE A 66 1.13 -11.88 -0.12
N THR A 67 2.04 -11.04 0.34
CA THR A 67 2.16 -10.58 1.72
C THR A 67 2.00 -9.06 1.74
N PHE A 68 1.52 -8.55 2.88
CA PHE A 68 1.25 -7.14 3.08
C PHE A 68 2.02 -6.58 4.26
N TYR A 69 2.41 -5.31 4.16
CA TYR A 69 3.04 -4.57 5.25
C TYR A 69 2.48 -3.14 5.27
N GLY A 70 2.04 -2.63 6.42
CA GLY A 70 1.55 -1.26 6.53
C GLY A 70 0.58 -1.06 7.68
N THR A 71 -0.41 -0.17 7.49
CA THR A 71 -1.42 0.11 8.52
C THR A 71 -2.15 -1.18 8.93
N PRO A 72 -2.20 -1.54 10.23
CA PRO A 72 -2.63 -2.88 10.66
C PRO A 72 -4.01 -3.32 10.17
N ASP A 73 -5.00 -2.45 10.27
CA ASP A 73 -6.38 -2.75 9.86
C ASP A 73 -6.54 -2.82 8.33
N LEU A 74 -5.76 -2.04 7.59
CA LEU A 74 -5.67 -2.18 6.13
C LEU A 74 -4.99 -3.50 5.74
N VAL A 75 -3.93 -3.91 6.45
CA VAL A 75 -3.26 -5.20 6.22
C VAL A 75 -4.21 -6.36 6.48
N GLU A 76 -5.00 -6.31 7.55
CA GLU A 76 -6.03 -7.30 7.85
C GLU A 76 -7.09 -7.36 6.74
N TYR A 77 -7.61 -6.20 6.33
CA TYR A 77 -8.55 -6.11 5.21
C TYR A 77 -7.99 -6.74 3.92
N LEU A 78 -6.74 -6.40 3.55
CA LEU A 78 -6.10 -6.92 2.34
C LEU A 78 -5.76 -8.41 2.43
N SER A 79 -5.43 -8.91 3.63
CA SER A 79 -5.18 -10.33 3.84
C SER A 79 -6.45 -11.17 3.62
N ASN A 80 -7.61 -10.60 3.92
CA ASN A 80 -8.92 -11.24 3.72
C ASN A 80 -9.48 -11.09 2.29
N ASN A 81 -9.15 -9.99 1.60
CA ASN A 81 -9.77 -9.63 0.31
C ASN A 81 -8.81 -9.69 -0.90
N GLY A 82 -7.51 -9.83 -0.65
CA GLY A 82 -6.47 -9.79 -1.67
C GLY A 82 -6.10 -8.37 -2.12
N VAL A 83 -5.24 -8.30 -3.14
CA VAL A 83 -4.80 -7.04 -3.73
C VAL A 83 -5.88 -6.46 -4.64
N PRO A 84 -6.30 -5.21 -4.46
CA PRO A 84 -7.22 -4.54 -5.38
C PRO A 84 -6.62 -4.31 -6.77
N ALA A 85 -7.44 -3.90 -7.73
CA ALA A 85 -6.96 -3.55 -9.06
C ALA A 85 -6.00 -2.35 -9.03
N TRP A 86 -4.92 -2.42 -9.82
CA TRP A 86 -3.99 -1.32 -9.99
C TRP A 86 -4.65 -0.18 -10.78
N THR A 87 -4.58 1.03 -10.25
CA THR A 87 -5.28 2.22 -10.79
C THR A 87 -4.31 3.30 -11.27
N HIS A 88 -3.16 3.43 -10.62
CA HIS A 88 -2.15 4.42 -10.92
C HIS A 88 -0.77 3.78 -10.94
N TYR A 89 0.21 4.57 -11.40
CA TYR A 89 1.60 4.14 -11.40
C TYR A 89 2.50 5.30 -11.02
N LEU A 90 3.48 5.03 -10.16
CA LEU A 90 4.59 5.91 -9.86
C LEU A 90 5.79 5.51 -10.73
N THR A 91 6.36 6.50 -11.41
CA THR A 91 7.67 6.34 -12.05
C THR A 91 8.72 6.86 -11.08
N LEU A 92 9.62 5.98 -10.66
CA LEU A 92 10.80 6.29 -9.84
C LEU A 92 12.01 6.58 -10.73
#